data_AF-A0A7C4ZHE4-F1
#
_entry.id   AF-A0A7C4ZHE4-F1
#
_cell.length_a   1.000
_cell.length_b   1.000
_cell.length_c   1.000
_cell.angle_alpha   90.00
_cell.angle_beta   90.00
_cell.angle_gamma   90.00
#
_symmetry.space_group_name_H-M   'P 1'
#
loop_
_entity.id
_entity.type
_entity.pdbx_description
1 polymer ?
#
loop_
_entity_poly.entity_id
_entity_poly.type
_entity_poly.pdbx_seq_one_letter_code
_entity_poly.pdbx_strand_id
1 'polypeptide(L)'
;MPHPAEVFFEDETLTEGLTDEEARDLLAWLVGLADEMEDEDPAYIEQLKRLGRQLARLSARWGVPVNDLIDLVEQAWEDPDQPQGRPPRPMRA
;
A
#
# COMPACT_ATOMS: atom_id res chain seq x y z
N MET A 1 7.94 8.32 -20.27
CA MET A 1 7.74 7.00 -19.63
C MET A 1 6.30 6.99 -19.15
N PRO A 2 5.58 5.85 -19.20
CA PRO A 2 4.29 5.74 -18.53
C PRO A 2 4.49 6.12 -17.06
N HIS A 3 3.44 6.65 -16.43
CA HIS A 3 3.50 6.97 -15.01
C HIS A 3 3.86 5.69 -14.23
N PRO A 4 4.78 5.70 -13.25
CA PRO A 4 5.20 4.49 -12.56
C PRO A 4 4.03 3.69 -11.98
N ALA A 5 2.93 4.35 -11.62
CA ALA A 5 1.73 3.70 -11.15
C ALA A 5 0.90 2.96 -12.22
N GLU A 6 1.04 3.30 -13.52
CA GLU A 6 0.34 2.61 -14.62
C GLU A 6 0.73 1.13 -14.72
N VAL A 7 1.95 0.78 -14.30
CA VAL A 7 2.47 -0.59 -14.35
C VAL A 7 1.78 -1.55 -13.37
N PHE A 8 1.04 -1.04 -12.39
CA PHE A 8 0.27 -1.88 -11.47
C PHE A 8 -1.02 -2.37 -12.11
N PHE A 9 -1.66 -1.54 -12.95
CA PHE A 9 -2.91 -1.88 -13.63
C PHE A 9 -2.70 -2.88 -14.78
N GLU A 10 -1.49 -2.97 -15.32
CA GLU A 10 -1.12 -3.94 -16.36
C GLU A 10 -0.86 -5.35 -15.80
N ASP A 11 -0.69 -5.48 -14.48
CA ASP A 11 -0.34 -6.74 -13.82
C ASP A 11 -1.58 -7.43 -13.24
N GLU A 12 -2.24 -8.24 -14.06
CA GLU A 12 -3.44 -9.01 -13.67
C GLU A 12 -3.19 -9.96 -12.48
N THR A 13 -1.94 -10.32 -12.19
CA THR A 13 -1.60 -11.20 -11.06
C THR A 13 -1.56 -10.47 -9.72
N LEU A 14 -1.53 -9.13 -9.73
CA LEU A 14 -1.33 -8.32 -8.52
C LEU A 14 -2.52 -8.41 -7.56
N THR A 15 -3.73 -8.57 -8.09
CA THR A 15 -5.00 -8.60 -7.35
C THR A 15 -5.69 -9.96 -7.44
N GLU A 16 -4.97 -11.01 -7.83
CA GLU A 16 -5.53 -12.36 -8.00
C GLU A 16 -6.16 -12.87 -6.69
N GLY A 17 -7.43 -13.27 -6.77
CA GLY A 17 -8.18 -13.82 -5.63
C GLY A 17 -8.84 -12.78 -4.73
N LEU A 18 -8.70 -11.49 -5.05
CA LEU A 18 -9.42 -10.39 -4.38
C LEU A 18 -10.77 -10.11 -5.06
N THR A 19 -11.68 -9.50 -4.31
CA THR A 19 -12.87 -8.86 -4.88
C THR A 19 -12.50 -7.58 -5.63
N ASP A 20 -13.40 -7.06 -6.48
CA ASP A 20 -13.15 -5.80 -7.22
C ASP A 20 -12.89 -4.61 -6.29
N GLU A 21 -13.55 -4.59 -5.12
CA GLU A 21 -13.37 -3.55 -4.10
C GLU A 21 -11.98 -3.64 -3.46
N GLU A 22 -11.61 -4.83 -3.01
CA GLU A 22 -10.28 -5.08 -2.42
C GLU A 22 -9.14 -4.85 -3.43
N ALA A 23 -9.34 -5.28 -4.68
CA ALA A 23 -8.38 -5.05 -5.75
C ALA A 23 -8.15 -3.55 -5.97
N ARG A 24 -9.22 -2.75 -5.97
CA ARG A 24 -9.15 -1.30 -6.11
C ARG A 24 -8.40 -0.66 -4.93
N ASP A 25 -8.69 -1.08 -3.71
CA ASP A 25 -8.06 -0.51 -2.52
C ASP A 25 -6.56 -0.81 -2.47
N LEU A 26 -6.18 -2.07 -2.78
CA LEU A 26 -4.78 -2.46 -2.87
C LEU A 26 -4.03 -1.68 -3.95
N LEU A 27 -4.63 -1.52 -5.14
CA LEU A 27 -4.03 -0.75 -6.22
C LEU A 27 -3.87 0.73 -5.85
N ALA A 28 -4.89 1.34 -5.26
CA ALA A 28 -4.83 2.73 -4.83
C ALA A 28 -3.72 2.97 -3.79
N TRP A 29 -3.55 2.03 -2.86
CA TRP A 29 -2.48 2.08 -1.87
C TRP A 29 -1.07 1.96 -2.50
N LEU A 30 -0.86 0.98 -3.40
CA LEU A 30 0.41 0.81 -4.10
C LEU A 30 0.76 2.01 -4.99
N VAL A 31 -0.24 2.62 -5.63
CA VAL A 31 -0.07 3.88 -6.37
C VAL A 31 0.40 4.99 -5.43
N GLY A 32 -0.26 5.16 -4.27
CA GLY A 32 0.14 6.16 -3.28
C GLY A 32 1.60 6.00 -2.83
N LEU A 33 2.03 4.77 -2.53
CA LEU A 33 3.42 4.47 -2.17
C LEU A 33 4.42 4.74 -3.30
N ALA A 34 4.02 4.53 -4.55
CA ALA A 34 4.86 4.83 -5.71
C ALA A 34 4.95 6.35 -5.96
N ASP A 35 3.86 7.09 -5.75
CA ASP A 35 3.80 8.54 -5.95
C ASP A 35 4.62 9.32 -4.91
N GLU A 36 4.82 8.73 -3.72
CA GLU A 36 5.68 9.28 -2.67
C GLU A 36 7.18 9.17 -3.00
N MET A 37 7.56 8.42 -4.04
CA MET A 37 8.96 8.32 -4.45
C MET A 37 9.43 9.54 -5.25
N GLU A 38 10.58 10.10 -4.87
CA GLU A 38 11.19 11.21 -5.61
C GLU A 38 11.91 10.78 -6.92
N ASP A 39 12.38 9.52 -7.02
CA ASP A 39 13.32 9.09 -8.07
C ASP A 39 12.80 8.02 -9.05
N GLU A 40 11.52 7.63 -8.96
CA GLU A 40 10.90 6.61 -9.83
C GLU A 40 11.73 5.31 -10.03
N ASP A 41 12.46 4.84 -9.00
CA ASP A 41 13.35 3.66 -9.12
C ASP A 41 12.55 2.40 -9.50
N PRO A 42 12.80 1.79 -10.68
CA PRO A 42 12.11 0.57 -11.12
C PRO A 42 12.26 -0.60 -10.15
N ALA A 43 13.34 -0.66 -9.38
CA ALA A 43 13.55 -1.70 -8.38
C ALA A 43 12.54 -1.60 -7.23
N TYR A 44 12.15 -0.38 -6.84
CA TYR A 44 11.12 -0.17 -5.82
C TYR A 44 9.74 -0.55 -6.32
N ILE A 45 9.41 -0.20 -7.57
CA ILE A 45 8.16 -0.62 -8.21
C ILE A 45 8.02 -2.16 -8.22
N GLU A 46 9.09 -2.88 -8.54
CA GLU A 46 9.09 -4.35 -8.47
C GLU A 46 8.96 -4.89 -7.04
N GLN A 47 9.45 -4.16 -6.02
CA GLN A 47 9.21 -4.50 -4.62
C GLN A 47 7.75 -4.29 -4.23
N LEU A 48 7.14 -3.18 -4.64
CA LEU A 48 5.71 -2.91 -4.42
C LEU A 48 4.82 -3.96 -5.07
N LYS A 49 5.12 -4.39 -6.31
CA LYS A 49 4.41 -5.51 -6.95
C LYS A 49 4.50 -6.80 -6.15
N ARG A 50 5.70 -7.12 -5.63
CA ARG A 50 5.89 -8.31 -4.78
C ARG A 50 5.09 -8.21 -3.49
N LEU A 51 5.06 -7.05 -2.85
CA LEU A 51 4.26 -6.81 -1.66
C LEU A 51 2.77 -6.97 -1.95
N GLY A 52 2.26 -6.32 -2.99
CA GLY A 52 0.85 -6.43 -3.40
C GLY A 52 0.41 -7.87 -3.62
N ARG A 53 1.18 -8.65 -4.39
CA ARG A 53 0.89 -10.09 -4.61
C ARG A 53 0.88 -10.90 -3.32
N GLN A 54 1.74 -10.55 -2.35
CA GLN A 54 1.76 -11.22 -1.04
C GLN A 54 0.52 -10.88 -0.23
N LEU A 55 0.08 -9.62 -0.21
CA LEU A 55 -1.13 -9.19 0.48
C LEU A 55 -2.37 -9.85 -0.13
N ALA A 56 -2.50 -9.83 -1.46
CA ALA A 56 -3.58 -10.51 -2.17
C ALA A 56 -3.63 -12.01 -1.84
N ARG A 57 -2.47 -12.67 -1.85
CA ARG A 57 -2.36 -14.09 -1.48
C ARG A 57 -2.74 -14.36 -0.03
N LEU A 58 -2.36 -13.48 0.91
CA LEU A 58 -2.69 -13.63 2.33
C LEU A 58 -4.19 -13.44 2.56
N SER A 59 -4.78 -12.41 1.96
CA SER A 59 -6.22 -12.15 1.99
C SER A 59 -7.00 -13.35 1.45
N ALA A 60 -6.71 -13.80 0.23
CA ALA A 60 -7.38 -14.93 -0.39
C ALA A 60 -7.21 -16.25 0.39
N ARG A 61 -6.02 -16.47 0.99
CA ARG A 61 -5.73 -17.70 1.72
C ARG A 61 -6.44 -17.77 3.08
N TRP A 62 -6.54 -16.66 3.78
CA TRP A 62 -7.01 -16.61 5.17
C TRP A 62 -8.37 -15.95 5.35
N GLY A 63 -8.96 -15.41 4.27
CA GLY A 63 -10.24 -14.71 4.32
C GLY A 63 -10.19 -13.40 5.10
N VAL A 64 -9.02 -12.78 5.18
CA VAL A 64 -8.80 -11.48 5.84
C VAL A 64 -8.97 -10.37 4.81
N PRO A 65 -9.72 -9.30 5.08
CA PRO A 65 -9.82 -8.16 4.18
C PRO A 65 -8.45 -7.58 3.84
N VAL A 66 -8.23 -7.19 2.58
CA VAL A 66 -6.92 -6.64 2.18
C VAL A 66 -6.60 -5.33 2.92
N ASN A 67 -7.61 -4.52 3.25
CA ASN A 67 -7.43 -3.27 4.01
C ASN A 67 -6.87 -3.53 5.41
N ASP A 68 -7.34 -4.57 6.10
CA ASP A 68 -6.79 -4.94 7.42
C ASP A 68 -5.31 -5.34 7.34
N LEU A 69 -4.88 -5.93 6.20
CA LEU A 69 -3.48 -6.26 5.97
C LEU A 69 -2.64 -5.02 5.60
N ILE A 70 -3.23 -4.07 4.87
CA ILE A 70 -2.61 -2.78 4.56
C ILE A 70 -2.36 -2.01 5.86
N ASP A 71 -3.39 -1.86 6.70
CA ASP A 71 -3.30 -1.19 8.00
C ASP A 71 -2.19 -1.80 8.88
N LEU A 72 -2.06 -3.14 8.85
CA LEU A 72 -1.01 -3.84 9.59
C LEU A 72 0.40 -3.51 9.06
N VAL A 73 0.57 -3.41 7.73
CA VAL A 73 1.84 -3.04 7.13
C VAL A 73 2.18 -1.59 7.46
N GLU A 74 1.22 -0.68 7.31
CA GLU A 74 1.41 0.73 7.66
C GLU A 74 1.81 0.88 9.13
N GLN A 75 1.11 0.22 10.05
CA GLN A 75 1.47 0.21 11.46
C GLN A 75 2.86 -0.37 11.72
N ALA A 76 3.30 -1.38 10.95
CA ALA A 76 4.64 -1.95 11.10
C ALA A 76 5.75 -1.05 10.54
N TRP A 77 5.42 -0.16 9.60
CA TRP A 77 6.32 0.86 9.06
C TRP A 77 6.32 2.15 9.87
N GLU A 78 5.26 2.42 10.63
CA GLU A 78 5.26 3.48 11.63
C GLU A 78 6.33 3.22 12.70
N ASP A 79 7.15 4.24 12.97
CA ASP A 79 8.20 4.18 13.98
C ASP A 79 7.56 3.97 15.36
N PRO A 80 7.88 2.89 16.12
CA PRO A 80 7.29 2.64 17.43
C PRO A 80 7.59 3.77 18.43
N ASP A 81 8.61 4.59 18.16
CA ASP A 81 8.98 5.74 18.98
C ASP A 81 8.32 7.07 18.52
N GLN A 82 7.53 7.07 17.44
CA GLN A 82 6.73 8.24 17.07
C GLN A 82 5.47 8.33 17.95
N PRO A 83 5.26 9.46 18.67
CA PRO A 83 4.09 9.62 19.52
C PRO A 83 2.82 9.61 18.67
N GLN A 84 1.94 8.65 18.92
CA GLN A 84 0.65 8.57 18.25
C GLN A 84 -0.17 9.83 18.52
N GLY A 85 -0.59 10.49 17.44
CA GLY A 85 -1.39 11.70 17.49
C GLY A 85 -0.55 12.94 17.80
N ARG A 86 -0.42 13.82 16.80
CA ARG A 86 0.04 15.19 17.02
C ARG A 86 -0.90 15.84 18.06
N PRO A 87 -0.45 16.19 19.28
CA PRO A 87 -1.33 16.90 20.21
C PRO A 87 -1.67 18.25 19.57
N PRO A 88 -2.92 18.74 19.69
CA PRO A 88 -3.29 20.02 19.12
C PRO A 88 -2.36 21.10 19.68
N ARG A 89 -1.75 21.89 18.79
CA ARG A 89 -0.93 23.04 19.19
C ARG A 89 -1.79 23.90 20.14
N PRO A 90 -1.33 24.20 21.36
CA PRO A 90 -2.07 25.13 22.21
C PRO A 90 -2.17 26.46 21.48
N MET A 91 -3.40 26.90 21.19
CA MET A 91 -3.65 28.26 20.73
C MET A 91 -3.17 29.19 21.84
N ARG A 92 -2.11 29.96 21.58
CA ARG A 92 -1.69 31.04 22.47
C ARG A 92 -2.81 32.08 22.47
N ALA A 93 -3.42 32.29 23.64
CA ALA A 93 -4.32 33.41 23.92
C ALA A 93 -3.53 34.72 24.01
#